data_AF-A0A0L6UCV4-F1
#
_entry.id   AF-A0A0L6UCV4-F1
#
_cell.length_a   1.000
_cell.length_b   1.000
_cell.length_c   1.000
_cell.angle_alpha   90.00
_cell.angle_beta   90.00
_cell.angle_gamma   90.00
#
_symmetry.space_group_name_H-M   'P 1'
#
loop_
_entity.id
_entity.type
_entity.pdbx_description
1 polymer ?
#
loop_
_entity_poly.entity_id
_entity_poly.type
_entity_poly.pdbx_seq_one_letter_code
_entity_poly.pdbx_strand_id
1 'polypeptide(L)' 'MSNSKNLPVLTATNFSAWKIKVQGYCMQHGLYRFLNNPKAPSDPAKIEDRTEKRIRVTGILYQCIGETNHQRFVKT' A
#
# COMPACT_ATOMS: atom_id res chain seq x y z
N MET A 1 -21.68 11.06 -0.05
CA MET A 1 -21.28 10.07 0.97
C MET A 1 -20.08 9.29 0.44
N SER A 2 -18.87 9.60 0.92
CA SER A 2 -17.68 8.82 0.56
C SER A 2 -17.79 7.48 1.26
N ASN A 3 -18.14 6.44 0.51
CA ASN A 3 -18.16 5.07 1.02
C ASN A 3 -16.68 4.65 1.20
N SER A 4 -16.07 5.08 2.31
CA SER A 4 -14.79 4.58 2.81
C SER A 4 -14.99 3.13 3.21
N LYS A 5 -15.15 2.26 2.20
CA LYS A 5 -15.17 0.82 2.35
C LYS A 5 -13.78 0.43 2.84
N ASN A 6 -13.68 0.19 4.15
CA ASN A 6 -12.49 -0.32 4.82
C ASN A 6 -11.79 -1.33 3.92
N LEU A 7 -10.54 -1.05 3.57
CA LEU A 7 -9.73 -2.03 2.86
C LEU A 7 -9.66 -3.30 3.71
N PRO A 8 -9.75 -4.48 3.09
CA PRO A 8 -9.79 -5.72 3.85
C PRO A 8 -8.46 -5.89 4.59
N VAL A 9 -8.54 -6.30 5.85
CA VAL A 9 -7.37 -6.76 6.58
C VAL A 9 -7.05 -8.18 6.12
N LEU A 10 -5.77 -8.50 5.91
CA LEU A 10 -5.32 -9.81 5.42
C LEU A 10 -5.74 -10.96 6.35
N THR A 11 -5.94 -10.71 7.64
CA THR A 11 -6.47 -11.71 8.58
C THR A 11 -7.93 -12.10 8.32
N ALA A 12 -8.69 -11.27 7.60
CA ALA A 12 -10.10 -11.48 7.31
C ALA A 12 -10.38 -12.04 5.90
N THR A 13 -9.34 -12.31 5.11
CA THR A 13 -9.50 -12.78 3.72
C THR A 13 -8.26 -13.57 3.24
N ASN A 14 -8.30 -14.17 2.05
CA ASN A 14 -7.11 -14.77 1.46
C ASN A 14 -6.23 -13.72 0.76
N PHE A 15 -4.95 -14.05 0.59
CA PHE A 15 -3.96 -13.14 0.02
C PHE A 15 -4.33 -12.60 -1.37
N SER A 16 -4.92 -13.43 -2.24
CA SER A 16 -5.31 -13.02 -3.60
C SER A 16 -6.41 -11.96 -3.58
N ALA A 17 -7.47 -12.18 -2.80
CA ALA A 17 -8.57 -11.23 -2.65
C ALA A 17 -8.12 -9.92 -1.98
N TRP A 18 -7.27 -10.02 -0.96
CA TRP A 18 -6.62 -8.88 -0.32
C TRP A 18 -5.81 -8.05 -1.33
N LYS A 19 -4.93 -8.71 -2.09
CA LYS A 19 -4.04 -8.09 -3.07
C LYS A 19 -4.83 -7.32 -4.13
N ILE A 20 -5.88 -7.93 -4.69
CA ILE A 20 -6.74 -7.29 -5.71
C ILE A 20 -7.36 -6.00 -5.16
N LYS A 21 -7.88 -6.02 -3.93
CA LYS A 21 -8.53 -4.85 -3.32
C LYS A 21 -7.54 -3.73 -3.02
N VAL A 22 -6.37 -4.06 -2.45
CA VAL A 22 -5.29 -3.09 -2.20
C VAL A 22 -4.78 -2.47 -3.50
N GLN A 23 -4.59 -3.29 -4.54
CA GLN A 23 -4.18 -2.79 -5.86
C GLN A 23 -5.25 -1.87 -6.46
N GLY A 24 -6.51 -2.27 -6.44
CA GLY A 24 -7.63 -1.45 -6.94
C GLY A 24 -7.72 -0.10 -6.23
N TYR A 25 -7.54 -0.08 -4.91
CA TYR A 25 -7.47 1.17 -4.15
C TYR A 25 -6.28 2.04 -4.58
N CYS A 26 -5.08 1.46 -4.67
CA CYS A 26 -3.92 2.21 -5.13
C CYS A 26 -4.10 2.73 -6.57
N MET A 27 -4.82 2.03 -7.45
CA MET A 27 -5.16 2.53 -8.79
C MET A 27 -6.09 3.75 -8.73
N GLN A 28 -7.16 3.69 -7.93
CA GLN A 28 -8.11 4.79 -7.75
C GLN A 28 -7.46 6.07 -7.22
N HIS A 29 -6.39 5.93 -6.43
CA HIS A 29 -5.67 7.05 -5.81
C HIS A 29 -4.38 7.45 -6.54
N GLY A 30 -4.10 6.90 -7.74
CA GLY A 30 -2.88 7.21 -8.51
C GLY A 30 -1.58 6.71 -7.86
N LEU A 31 -1.69 5.76 -6.94
CA LEU A 31 -0.59 5.20 -6.16
C LEU A 31 -0.04 3.89 -6.71
N TYR A 32 -0.76 3.23 -7.64
CA TYR A 32 -0.42 1.89 -8.15
C TYR A 32 1.03 1.75 -8.64
N ARG A 33 1.54 2.77 -9.34
CA ARG A 33 2.93 2.77 -9.86
C ARG A 33 3.99 2.70 -8.76
N PHE A 34 3.66 3.07 -7.52
CA PHE A 34 4.58 3.05 -6.39
C PHE A 34 4.57 1.72 -5.62
N LEU A 35 3.65 0.79 -5.95
CA LEU A 35 3.67 -0.58 -5.41
C LEU A 35 4.80 -1.43 -6.01
N ASN A 36 5.04 -1.30 -7.33
CA ASN A 36 5.85 -2.26 -8.08
C ASN A 36 7.06 -1.64 -8.79
N ASN A 37 7.24 -0.31 -8.77
CA ASN A 37 8.34 0.31 -9.50
C ASN A 37 9.54 0.59 -8.57
N PRO A 38 10.67 -0.13 -8.72
CA PRO A 38 11.87 0.11 -7.92
C PRO A 38 12.67 1.34 -8.38
N LYS A 39 12.51 1.78 -9.63
CA LYS A 39 13.37 2.81 -10.25
C LYS A 39 13.12 4.21 -9.67
N ALA A 40 14.07 4.73 -8.92
CA ALA A 40 14.05 6.11 -8.46
C ALA A 40 14.25 7.09 -9.65
N PRO A 41 13.53 8.21 -9.68
CA PRO A 41 13.80 9.28 -10.63
C PRO A 41 15.12 9.97 -10.28
N SER A 42 15.79 10.51 -11.29
CA SER A 42 17.05 11.25 -11.14
C SER A 42 16.85 12.73 -10.76
N ASP A 43 15.62 13.21 -10.85
CA ASP A 43 15.23 14.59 -10.57
C ASP A 43 14.92 14.75 -9.07
N PRO A 44 15.58 15.67 -8.34
CA PRO A 44 15.40 15.86 -6.90
C PRO A 44 13.94 16.10 -6.47
N ALA A 45 13.18 16.92 -7.20
CA ALA A 45 11.78 17.19 -6.87
C ALA A 45 10.90 15.95 -7.05
N LYS A 46 11.23 15.11 -8.04
CA LYS A 46 10.54 13.83 -8.26
C LYS A 46 10.95 12.77 -7.24
N ILE A 47 12.12 12.88 -6.60
CA ILE A 47 12.54 11.99 -5.51
C ILE A 47 11.69 12.24 -4.26
N GLU A 48 11.47 13.50 -3.90
CA GLU A 48 10.65 13.88 -2.74
C GLU A 48 9.19 13.44 -2.92
N ASP A 49 8.55 13.79 -4.05
CA ASP A 49 7.19 13.33 -4.36
C ASP A 49 7.11 11.79 -4.32
N ARG A 50 8.05 11.09 -4.95
CA ARG A 50 8.07 9.62 -4.91
C ARG A 50 8.18 9.08 -3.48
N THR A 51 8.99 9.72 -2.64
CA THR A 51 9.20 9.30 -1.26
C THR A 51 7.90 9.44 -0.48
N GLU A 52 7.22 10.58 -0.59
CA GLU A 52 5.90 10.78 0.01
C GLU A 52 4.87 9.76 -0.48
N LYS A 53 4.78 9.52 -1.80
CA LYS A 53 3.82 8.54 -2.34
C LYS A 53 4.14 7.12 -1.88
N ARG A 54 5.43 6.76 -1.72
CA ARG A 54 5.84 5.48 -1.16
C ARG A 54 5.46 5.36 0.31
N ILE A 55 5.68 6.39 1.13
CA ILE A 55 5.23 6.41 2.54
C ILE A 55 3.72 6.19 2.62
N ARG A 56 2.92 6.84 1.76
CA ARG A 56 1.47 6.63 1.71
C ARG A 56 1.10 5.18 1.35
N VAL A 57 1.73 4.60 0.33
CA VAL A 57 1.53 3.19 -0.05
C VAL A 57 1.91 2.24 1.10
N THR A 58 3.04 2.48 1.75
CA THR A 58 3.46 1.71 2.93
C THR A 58 2.42 1.79 4.03
N GLY A 59 1.91 2.99 4.36
CA GLY A 59 0.86 3.16 5.35
C GLY A 59 -0.42 2.35 5.02
N ILE A 60 -0.86 2.37 3.77
CA ILE A 60 -1.99 1.55 3.30
C ILE A 60 -1.69 0.06 3.52
N LEU A 61 -0.52 -0.42 3.14
CA LEU A 61 -0.14 -1.82 3.31
C LEU A 61 -0.10 -2.21 4.81
N TYR A 62 0.45 -1.36 5.67
CA TYR A 62 0.49 -1.56 7.13
C TYR A 62 -0.91 -1.65 7.74
N GLN A 63 -1.86 -0.85 7.27
CA GLN A 63 -3.25 -0.94 7.71
C GLN A 63 -3.93 -2.22 7.21
N CYS A 64 -3.65 -2.61 5.97
CA CYS A 64 -4.31 -3.76 5.34
C CYS A 64 -3.70 -5.10 5.74
N ILE A 65 -2.46 -5.17 6.22
CA ILE A 65 -1.82 -6.43 6.62
C ILE A 65 -2.35 -6.96 7.96
N GLY A 66 -2.76 -6.06 8.85
CA GLY A 66 -3.28 -6.39 10.19
C GLY A 66 -2.19 -6.77 11.18
N GLU A 67 -2.48 -6.60 12.47
CA GLU A 67 -1.50 -6.77 13.57
C GLU A 67 -0.82 -8.15 13.58
N THR A 68 -1.59 -9.22 13.38
CA THR A 68 -1.08 -10.60 13.40
C THR A 68 -0.01 -10.84 12.34
N ASN A 69 -0.22 -10.33 11.13
CA ASN A 69 0.76 -10.48 10.06
C ASN A 69 1.90 -9.48 10.25
N HIS A 70 1.62 -8.25 10.67
CA HIS A 70 2.63 -7.25 10.97
C HIS A 70 3.69 -7.76 11.96
N GLN A 71 3.29 -8.42 13.05
CA GLN A 71 4.22 -9.02 14.01
C GLN A 71 5.14 -10.09 13.37
N ARG A 72 4.68 -10.82 12.34
CA ARG A 72 5.50 -11.79 11.61
C ARG A 72 6.52 -11.12 10.69
N PHE A 73 6.24 -9.91 10.22
CA PHE A 73 7.14 -9.14 9.35
C PHE A 73 8.11 -8.22 10.11
N VAL A 74 7.76 -7.79 11.32
CA VAL A 74 8.59 -6.90 12.15
C VAL A 74 9.47 -7.66 13.15
N LYS A 75 9.18 -8.94 13.43
CA LYS A 75 10.12 -9.82 14.15
C LYS A 75 11.33 -10.15 13.25
N THR A 76 12.30 -9.24 13.26
CA THR A 76 13.72 -9.45 12.92
C THR A 76 14.54 -9.24 14.16
#